data_AF-A0A9X4J0V4-F1
#
_entry.id   AF-A0A9X4J0V4-F1
#
_cell.length_a   1.000
_cell.length_b   1.000
_cell.length_c   1.000
_cell.angle_alpha   90.00
_cell.angle_beta   90.00
_cell.angle_gamma   90.00
#
_symmetry.space_group_name_H-M   'P 1'
#
loop_
_entity.id
_entity.type
_entity.pdbx_description
1 polymer ?
#
loop_
_entity_poly.entity_id
_entity_poly.type
_entity_poly.pdbx_seq_one_letter_code
_entity_poly.pdbx_strand_id
1 'polypeptide(L)'
;MKTKIMATALTLIVASNAYAYTWCENSIDKLQLFYVNGMYTTAIGYANNLDALDDFQDGYLNHFRKNGEVKGAYNQYEGHIKQLYQVARQKYQDLDRHSPEYIVLTSILGGFIYELSSDQFSTITPFLIDLMSFLPDHEIESEVDFQYAMNGLRIALNSCARTVLIGHSQGNFYANALVNEMTNTYTYENGANLKDYPMLGMMGIASPASSVGGEFGSNNPNLVGVLTNDNDIVMDAVRQLLGAVPANYKAVENLLDATGHGLMASYLHSHGQASVIADNISRITRNLVPFPIFDQHPSSSSAISHIGYSEVSKILDIRFRDGGGYRYDNVPLPLWNSFYDSTSHGSYFNKNIRGKYTFTQLEP
;
A
#
# COMPACT_ATOMS: atom_id res chain seq x y z
N MET A 1 15.34 -60.21 28.81
CA MET A 1 15.00 -58.79 28.57
C MET A 1 14.66 -58.62 27.09
N LYS A 2 13.42 -58.29 26.76
CA LYS A 2 12.96 -58.01 25.39
C LYS A 2 13.08 -56.50 25.16
N THR A 3 13.95 -56.07 24.24
CA THR A 3 14.05 -54.65 23.86
C THR A 3 13.13 -54.42 22.67
N LYS A 4 12.03 -53.67 22.90
CA LYS A 4 11.13 -53.20 21.84
C LYS A 4 11.83 -52.06 21.10
N ILE A 5 11.98 -52.19 19.79
CA ILE A 5 12.33 -51.08 18.89
C ILE A 5 11.04 -50.29 18.67
N MET A 6 11.00 -49.06 19.18
CA MET A 6 9.92 -48.11 18.94
C MET A 6 10.18 -47.46 17.59
N ALA A 7 9.39 -47.78 16.57
CA ALA A 7 9.37 -47.05 15.32
C ALA A 7 8.57 -45.76 15.55
N THR A 8 9.26 -44.63 15.66
CA THR A 8 8.63 -43.31 15.70
C THR A 8 8.22 -42.96 14.27
N ALA A 9 6.92 -42.94 14.00
CA ALA A 9 6.38 -42.46 12.75
C ALA A 9 6.72 -40.97 12.61
N LEU A 10 7.56 -40.65 11.62
CA LEU A 10 7.83 -39.28 11.22
C LEU A 10 6.63 -38.79 10.41
N THR A 11 5.65 -38.21 11.09
CA THR A 11 4.54 -37.51 10.43
C THR A 11 5.11 -36.27 9.77
N LEU A 12 5.34 -36.34 8.46
CA LEU A 12 5.77 -35.20 7.67
C LEU A 12 4.74 -34.06 7.78
N ILE A 13 5.23 -32.89 8.20
CA ILE A 13 4.52 -31.61 8.15
C ILE A 13 4.44 -31.19 6.67
N VAL A 14 3.56 -31.81 5.89
CA VAL A 14 3.26 -31.38 4.49
C VAL A 14 1.98 -30.52 4.44
N ALA A 15 1.18 -30.54 5.50
CA ALA A 15 -0.14 -29.92 5.52
C ALA A 15 -0.07 -28.38 5.48
N SER A 16 0.83 -27.73 6.21
CA SER A 16 0.87 -26.26 6.29
C SER A 16 1.15 -25.59 4.95
N ASN A 17 2.08 -26.15 4.16
CA ASN A 17 2.44 -25.58 2.88
C ASN A 17 1.30 -25.77 1.87
N ALA A 18 0.66 -26.95 1.81
CA ALA A 18 -0.44 -27.18 0.88
C ALA A 18 -1.62 -26.21 1.09
N TYR A 19 -1.92 -25.82 2.34
CA TYR A 19 -2.96 -24.83 2.66
C TYR A 19 -2.55 -23.38 2.34
N ALA A 20 -1.27 -23.03 2.48
CA ALA A 20 -0.76 -21.70 2.15
C ALA A 20 -0.73 -21.48 0.62
N TYR A 21 -0.31 -22.49 -0.15
CA TYR A 21 -0.39 -22.49 -1.61
C TYR A 21 -1.84 -22.29 -2.09
N THR A 22 -2.80 -23.09 -1.61
CA THR A 22 -4.22 -22.95 -2.02
C THR A 22 -4.85 -21.59 -1.70
N TRP A 23 -4.33 -20.84 -0.72
CA TRP A 23 -4.86 -19.52 -0.41
C TRP A 23 -4.31 -18.43 -1.34
N CYS A 24 -3.01 -18.44 -1.62
CA CYS A 24 -2.37 -17.50 -2.53
C CYS A 24 -2.93 -17.60 -3.96
N GLU A 25 -3.22 -18.81 -4.41
CA GLU A 25 -3.81 -19.09 -5.72
C GLU A 25 -5.13 -18.35 -5.96
N ASN A 26 -5.96 -18.26 -4.92
CA ASN A 26 -7.28 -17.65 -4.99
C ASN A 26 -7.27 -16.13 -4.76
N SER A 27 -6.14 -15.59 -4.32
CA SER A 27 -6.04 -14.20 -3.88
C SER A 27 -5.19 -13.34 -4.82
N ILE A 28 -4.45 -13.94 -5.76
CA ILE A 28 -3.56 -13.21 -6.65
C ILE A 28 -4.27 -12.03 -7.33
N ASP A 29 -5.45 -12.25 -7.92
CA ASP A 29 -6.28 -11.23 -8.62
C ASP A 29 -7.19 -10.39 -7.73
N LYS A 30 -7.04 -10.51 -6.40
CA LYS A 30 -7.76 -9.65 -5.46
C LYS A 30 -6.94 -8.41 -5.11
N LEU A 31 -7.66 -7.33 -4.80
CA LEU A 31 -7.10 -6.07 -4.32
C LEU A 31 -7.25 -5.95 -2.80
N GLN A 32 -6.15 -5.65 -2.13
CA GLN A 32 -6.08 -5.27 -0.73
C GLN A 32 -5.60 -3.82 -0.62
N LEU A 33 -6.36 -2.96 0.03
CA LEU A 33 -5.83 -1.67 0.49
C LEU A 33 -5.23 -1.84 1.89
N PHE A 34 -4.10 -1.19 2.14
CA PHE A 34 -3.43 -1.15 3.44
C PHE A 34 -3.21 0.30 3.86
N TYR A 35 -3.91 0.79 4.87
CA TYR A 35 -3.85 2.18 5.31
C TYR A 35 -2.81 2.42 6.41
N VAL A 36 -2.08 3.52 6.29
CA VAL A 36 -1.16 4.01 7.32
C VAL A 36 -1.49 5.47 7.62
N ASN A 37 -1.89 5.73 8.87
CA ASN A 37 -2.24 7.08 9.32
C ASN A 37 -1.01 7.91 9.70
N GLY A 38 -1.18 9.23 9.72
CA GLY A 38 -0.25 10.15 10.38
C GLY A 38 -0.40 10.14 11.90
N MET A 39 0.62 10.59 12.62
CA MET A 39 0.73 10.50 14.09
C MET A 39 -0.35 11.28 14.86
N TYR A 40 -1.03 12.22 14.20
CA TYR A 40 -2.10 13.04 14.80
C TYR A 40 -3.50 12.42 14.68
N THR A 41 -3.62 11.27 14.03
CA THR A 41 -4.91 10.58 13.88
C THR A 41 -5.25 9.90 15.20
N THR A 42 -6.45 10.13 15.74
CA THR A 42 -6.92 9.41 16.93
C THR A 42 -7.28 7.96 16.58
N ALA A 43 -7.33 7.07 17.57
CA ALA A 43 -7.74 5.68 17.33
C ALA A 43 -9.14 5.57 16.69
N ILE A 44 -10.08 6.44 17.10
CA ILE A 44 -11.42 6.53 16.49
C ILE A 44 -11.33 7.06 15.05
N GLY A 45 -10.54 8.11 14.82
CA GLY A 45 -10.33 8.65 13.48
C GLY A 45 -9.68 7.63 12.53
N TYR A 46 -8.77 6.81 13.04
CA TYR A 46 -8.15 5.72 12.30
C TYR A 46 -9.17 4.65 11.90
N ALA A 47 -10.04 4.22 12.83
CA ALA A 47 -11.11 3.28 12.52
C ALA A 47 -12.07 3.84 11.47
N ASN A 48 -12.53 5.09 11.62
CA ASN A 48 -13.40 5.74 10.64
C ASN A 48 -12.75 5.87 9.25
N ASN A 49 -11.43 6.10 9.20
CA ASN A 49 -10.69 6.14 7.94
C ASN A 49 -10.62 4.76 7.26
N LEU A 50 -10.47 3.67 8.03
CA LEU A 50 -10.53 2.32 7.49
C LEU A 50 -11.90 2.05 6.88
N ASP A 51 -12.97 2.35 7.60
CA ASP A 51 -14.35 2.16 7.11
C ASP A 51 -14.61 2.98 5.85
N ALA A 52 -14.19 4.25 5.82
CA ALA A 52 -14.32 5.09 4.63
C ALA A 52 -13.52 4.60 3.42
N LEU A 53 -12.32 4.04 3.64
CA LEU A 53 -11.53 3.41 2.58
C LEU A 53 -12.17 2.11 2.10
N ASP A 54 -12.85 1.38 2.99
CA ASP A 54 -13.58 0.16 2.69
C ASP A 54 -14.78 0.44 1.78
N ASP A 55 -15.59 1.45 2.13
CA ASP A 55 -16.69 1.98 1.33
C ASP A 55 -16.19 2.53 -0.02
N PHE A 56 -15.06 3.25 0.00
CA PHE A 56 -14.42 3.75 -1.21
C PHE A 56 -14.01 2.61 -2.15
N GLN A 57 -13.43 1.53 -1.62
CA GLN A 57 -13.05 0.36 -2.40
C GLN A 57 -14.29 -0.30 -3.05
N ASP A 58 -15.38 -0.46 -2.30
CA ASP A 58 -16.62 -1.06 -2.80
C ASP A 58 -17.33 -0.14 -3.82
N GLY A 59 -17.21 1.17 -3.67
CA GLY A 59 -17.80 2.16 -4.59
C GLY A 59 -17.03 2.33 -5.90
N TYR A 60 -15.72 2.55 -5.83
CA TYR A 60 -14.91 2.99 -6.98
C TYR A 60 -13.99 1.90 -7.56
N LEU A 61 -13.70 0.84 -6.79
CA LEU A 61 -12.75 -0.21 -7.17
C LEU A 61 -13.40 -1.59 -7.31
N ASN A 62 -14.74 -1.66 -7.40
CA ASN A 62 -15.53 -2.90 -7.49
C ASN A 62 -15.24 -3.79 -8.71
N HIS A 63 -14.51 -3.29 -9.70
CA HIS A 63 -14.04 -4.09 -10.83
C HIS A 63 -12.83 -4.98 -10.47
N PHE A 64 -12.22 -4.77 -9.30
CA PHE A 64 -11.31 -5.73 -8.67
C PHE A 64 -12.05 -6.50 -7.59
N ARG A 65 -11.78 -7.80 -7.47
CA ARG A 65 -12.28 -8.59 -6.35
C ARG A 65 -11.58 -8.13 -5.07
N LYS A 66 -12.31 -7.89 -4.01
CA LYS A 66 -11.77 -7.43 -2.73
C LYS A 66 -11.14 -8.59 -1.95
N ASN A 67 -10.00 -8.36 -1.30
CA ASN A 67 -9.34 -9.34 -0.43
C ASN A 67 -9.77 -9.22 1.04
N GLY A 68 -11.08 -9.10 1.28
CA GLY A 68 -11.61 -8.72 2.59
C GLY A 68 -11.47 -7.22 2.87
N GLU A 69 -11.82 -6.82 4.10
CA GLU A 69 -11.81 -5.42 4.51
C GLU A 69 -10.43 -4.77 4.39
N VAL A 70 -10.42 -3.45 4.22
CA VAL A 70 -9.20 -2.64 4.26
C VAL A 70 -8.42 -2.92 5.54
N LYS A 71 -7.13 -3.21 5.40
CA LYS A 71 -6.21 -3.41 6.51
C LYS A 71 -5.46 -2.12 6.78
N GLY A 72 -4.77 -2.05 7.89
CA GLY A 72 -3.87 -0.94 8.15
C GLY A 72 -3.06 -1.13 9.41
N ALA A 73 -2.23 -0.13 9.67
CA ALA A 73 -1.48 -0.03 10.90
C ALA A 73 -1.77 1.31 11.56
N TYR A 74 -2.23 1.25 12.81
CA TYR A 74 -2.41 2.44 13.62
C TYR A 74 -1.06 2.87 14.18
N ASN A 75 -0.53 3.99 13.72
CA ASN A 75 0.65 4.61 14.31
C ASN A 75 0.24 5.34 15.59
N GLN A 76 0.63 4.80 16.77
CA GLN A 76 0.34 5.42 18.04
C GLN A 76 1.21 6.64 18.30
N TYR A 77 0.58 7.66 18.85
CA TYR A 77 1.25 8.84 19.36
C TYR A 77 2.16 8.47 20.55
N GLU A 78 3.48 8.39 20.37
CA GLU A 78 4.42 8.19 21.47
C GLU A 78 5.54 9.26 21.56
N GLY A 79 5.70 9.84 22.75
CA GLY A 79 6.96 10.40 23.27
C GLY A 79 7.51 11.69 22.65
N HIS A 80 7.86 11.71 21.36
CA HIS A 80 8.69 12.75 20.74
C HIS A 80 7.96 14.10 20.62
N ILE A 81 6.64 14.07 20.46
CA ILE A 81 5.82 15.28 20.56
C ILE A 81 5.68 15.77 22.00
N LYS A 82 5.88 14.97 23.06
CA LYS A 82 5.98 15.55 24.42
C LYS A 82 7.20 16.47 24.54
N GLN A 83 8.30 16.17 23.86
CA GLN A 83 9.47 17.05 23.79
C GLN A 83 9.16 18.28 22.90
N LEU A 84 8.53 18.09 21.75
CA LEU A 84 8.02 19.17 20.89
C LEU A 84 7.07 20.12 21.65
N TYR A 85 6.14 19.55 22.42
CA TYR A 85 5.18 20.23 23.29
C TYR A 85 5.88 20.95 24.43
N GLN A 86 6.96 20.39 24.98
CA GLN A 86 7.79 21.07 26.00
C GLN A 86 8.54 22.28 25.41
N VAL A 87 9.12 22.14 24.22
CA VAL A 87 9.80 23.23 23.50
C VAL A 87 8.80 24.31 23.09
N ALA A 88 7.65 23.91 22.54
CA ALA A 88 6.52 24.79 22.24
C ALA A 88 6.04 25.54 23.50
N ARG A 89 5.87 24.84 24.63
CA ARG A 89 5.45 25.45 25.90
C ARG A 89 6.48 26.43 26.46
N GLN A 90 7.78 26.21 26.24
CA GLN A 90 8.82 27.16 26.61
C GLN A 90 8.76 28.40 25.72
N LYS A 91 8.69 28.23 24.39
CA LYS A 91 8.53 29.36 23.45
C LYS A 91 7.27 30.19 23.73
N TYR A 92 6.16 29.54 24.11
CA TYR A 92 4.93 30.20 24.54
C TYR A 92 5.09 31.15 25.74
N GLN A 93 5.94 30.80 26.70
CA GLN A 93 6.14 31.61 27.90
C GLN A 93 6.88 32.93 27.61
N ASP A 94 7.59 32.98 26.49
CA ASP A 94 8.36 34.14 26.05
C ASP A 94 7.57 35.07 25.11
N LEU A 95 6.35 34.68 24.71
CA LEU A 95 5.49 35.43 23.79
C LEU A 95 4.50 36.35 24.54
N ASP A 96 4.19 37.51 23.96
CA ASP A 96 3.11 38.37 24.46
C ASP A 96 1.75 37.69 24.24
N ARG A 97 0.85 37.79 25.23
CA ARG A 97 -0.45 37.07 25.25
C ARG A 97 -1.42 37.48 24.15
N HIS A 98 -1.16 38.60 23.50
CA HIS A 98 -1.94 39.13 22.40
C HIS A 98 -1.20 39.01 21.07
N SER A 99 0.01 38.45 21.07
CA SER A 99 0.76 38.23 19.84
C SER A 99 0.07 37.12 19.02
N PRO A 100 0.06 37.23 17.68
CA PRO A 100 -0.46 36.19 16.81
C PRO A 100 0.16 34.81 17.10
N GLU A 101 1.45 34.78 17.44
CA GLU A 101 2.21 33.58 17.78
C GLU A 101 1.69 32.90 19.06
N TYR A 102 1.33 33.66 20.10
CA TYR A 102 0.79 33.13 21.35
C TYR A 102 -0.62 32.54 21.19
N ILE A 103 -1.49 33.26 20.48
CA ILE A 103 -2.88 32.85 20.23
C ILE A 103 -2.90 31.54 19.42
N VAL A 104 -2.02 31.44 18.45
CA VAL A 104 -1.87 30.23 17.63
C VAL A 104 -1.34 29.07 18.46
N LEU A 105 -0.27 29.30 19.22
CA LEU A 105 0.40 28.25 19.98
C LEU A 105 -0.53 27.64 21.03
N THR A 106 -1.36 28.46 21.68
CA THR A 106 -2.42 27.98 22.57
C THR A 106 -3.55 27.27 21.85
N SER A 107 -3.90 27.70 20.64
CA SER A 107 -4.91 27.03 19.81
C SER A 107 -4.44 25.64 19.36
N ILE A 108 -3.17 25.48 18.96
CA ILE A 108 -2.57 24.19 18.59
C ILE A 108 -2.42 23.28 19.83
N LEU A 109 -1.83 23.79 20.92
CA LEU A 109 -1.60 23.00 22.15
C LEU A 109 -2.90 22.65 22.88
N GLY A 110 -3.96 23.44 22.70
CA GLY A 110 -5.30 23.19 23.23
C GLY A 110 -6.17 22.28 22.34
N GLY A 111 -5.74 21.95 21.13
CA GLY A 111 -6.50 21.12 20.18
C GLY A 111 -7.58 21.86 19.38
N PHE A 112 -7.53 23.20 19.34
CA PHE A 112 -8.49 24.09 18.68
C PHE A 112 -8.03 24.57 17.29
N ILE A 113 -7.32 23.71 16.54
CA ILE A 113 -6.75 24.06 15.21
C ILE A 113 -7.86 24.46 14.20
N TYR A 114 -9.10 24.00 14.42
CA TYR A 114 -10.27 24.29 13.58
C TYR A 114 -10.83 25.73 13.74
N GLU A 115 -10.34 26.53 14.68
CA GLU A 115 -10.82 27.90 14.94
C GLU A 115 -10.00 29.00 14.23
N LEU A 116 -8.92 28.63 13.52
CA LEU A 116 -8.03 29.58 12.86
C LEU A 116 -8.52 29.93 11.45
N SER A 117 -8.68 31.23 11.15
CA SER A 117 -8.97 31.72 9.79
C SER A 117 -7.77 31.55 8.85
N SER A 118 -7.99 31.54 7.53
CA SER A 118 -6.95 31.44 6.49
C SER A 118 -5.79 32.44 6.67
N ASP A 119 -6.07 33.67 7.08
CA ASP A 119 -5.05 34.71 7.34
C ASP A 119 -4.19 34.42 8.59
N GLN A 120 -4.75 33.72 9.58
CA GLN A 120 -4.00 33.28 10.76
C GLN A 120 -3.06 32.13 10.38
N PHE A 121 -3.44 31.29 9.40
CA PHE A 121 -2.64 30.14 8.96
C PHE A 121 -1.37 30.52 8.19
N SER A 122 -1.31 31.68 7.52
CA SER A 122 -0.08 32.14 6.85
C SER A 122 0.94 32.75 7.82
N THR A 123 0.47 33.16 9.00
CA THR A 123 1.29 33.83 10.03
C THR A 123 2.08 32.81 10.87
N ILE A 124 1.63 31.56 10.91
CA ILE A 124 2.16 30.47 11.77
C ILE A 124 3.23 29.63 11.08
N THR A 125 3.35 29.85 9.78
CA THR A 125 4.17 29.13 8.81
C THR A 125 5.65 29.09 9.25
N PRO A 126 6.33 30.20 9.60
CA PRO A 126 7.73 30.16 10.07
C PRO A 126 7.92 29.47 11.43
N PHE A 127 6.92 29.54 12.31
CA PHE A 127 6.99 28.94 13.64
C PHE A 127 6.81 27.42 13.60
N LEU A 128 5.97 26.91 12.68
CA LEU A 128 5.86 25.48 12.41
C LEU A 128 7.16 24.89 11.85
N ILE A 129 7.92 25.63 11.01
CA ILE A 129 9.27 25.23 10.57
C ILE A 129 10.19 25.05 11.77
N ASP A 130 10.26 26.06 12.61
CA ASP A 130 11.15 26.10 13.76
C ASP A 130 10.80 24.96 14.73
N LEU A 131 9.51 24.73 14.99
CA LEU A 131 9.03 23.60 15.78
C LEU A 131 9.41 22.25 15.14
N MET A 132 9.17 22.06 13.84
CA MET A 132 9.47 20.81 13.14
C MET A 132 10.98 20.56 12.99
N SER A 133 11.82 21.62 13.01
CA SER A 133 13.29 21.50 12.99
C SER A 133 13.89 20.93 14.30
N PHE A 134 13.09 20.86 15.38
CA PHE A 134 13.47 20.19 16.62
C PHE A 134 13.10 18.70 16.65
N LEU A 135 12.47 18.16 15.59
CA LEU A 135 12.36 16.72 15.45
C LEU A 135 13.78 16.17 15.22
N PRO A 136 14.29 15.27 16.09
CA PRO A 136 15.58 14.65 15.87
C PRO A 136 15.60 13.95 14.50
N ASP A 137 16.78 13.74 13.92
CA ASP A 137 17.00 12.75 12.87
C ASP A 137 16.66 11.35 13.43
N HIS A 138 15.36 11.04 13.53
CA HIS A 138 14.86 9.76 14.01
C HIS A 138 14.73 8.83 12.80
N GLU A 139 15.43 7.70 12.86
CA GLU A 139 15.18 6.58 11.98
C GLU A 139 13.79 6.03 12.30
N ILE A 140 12.78 6.43 11.51
CA ILE A 140 11.39 5.92 11.58
C ILE A 140 11.38 4.39 11.67
N GLU A 141 12.35 3.74 11.03
CA GLU A 141 12.54 2.29 11.01
C GLU A 141 12.77 1.67 12.40
N SER A 142 13.32 2.44 13.34
CA SER A 142 13.57 2.00 14.71
C SER A 142 12.34 2.08 15.63
N GLU A 143 11.26 2.73 15.16
CA GLU A 143 10.07 2.95 15.95
C GLU A 143 9.23 1.68 16.11
N VAL A 144 8.67 1.49 17.30
CA VAL A 144 7.80 0.34 17.62
C VAL A 144 6.56 0.32 16.72
N ASP A 145 5.94 1.48 16.48
CA ASP A 145 4.78 1.61 15.60
C ASP A 145 5.11 1.28 14.14
N PHE A 146 6.30 1.67 13.66
CA PHE A 146 6.77 1.28 12.34
C PHE A 146 6.95 -0.24 12.24
N GLN A 147 7.53 -0.88 13.25
CA GLN A 147 7.68 -2.34 13.27
C GLN A 147 6.33 -3.06 13.29
N TYR A 148 5.34 -2.53 14.01
CA TYR A 148 3.96 -3.04 13.93
C TYR A 148 3.36 -2.88 12.54
N ALA A 149 3.56 -1.73 11.90
CA ALA A 149 3.10 -1.49 10.54
C ALA A 149 3.76 -2.40 9.51
N MET A 150 5.07 -2.63 9.66
CA MET A 150 5.85 -3.57 8.86
C MET A 150 5.28 -4.98 8.94
N ASN A 151 5.03 -5.47 10.16
CA ASN A 151 4.49 -6.80 10.37
C ASN A 151 3.05 -6.92 9.82
N GLY A 152 2.21 -5.88 10.01
CA GLY A 152 0.87 -5.83 9.43
C GLY A 152 0.89 -5.91 7.90
N LEU A 153 1.76 -5.13 7.26
CA LEU A 153 1.91 -5.13 5.80
C LEU A 153 2.47 -6.47 5.29
N ARG A 154 3.39 -7.08 6.04
CA ARG A 154 3.90 -8.42 5.75
C ARG A 154 2.80 -9.48 5.80
N ILE A 155 1.91 -9.42 6.78
CA ILE A 155 0.73 -10.30 6.86
C ILE A 155 -0.19 -10.09 5.66
N ALA A 156 -0.41 -8.83 5.25
CA ALA A 156 -1.20 -8.54 4.05
C ALA A 156 -0.56 -9.13 2.78
N LEU A 157 0.75 -9.00 2.61
CA LEU A 157 1.47 -9.55 1.45
C LEU A 157 1.54 -11.08 1.44
N ASN A 158 1.54 -11.74 2.61
CA ASN A 158 1.41 -13.20 2.72
C ASN A 158 0.06 -13.71 2.18
N SER A 159 -0.90 -12.84 1.90
CA SER A 159 -2.11 -13.20 1.15
C SER A 159 -1.94 -13.35 -0.33
N CYS A 160 -0.78 -12.94 -0.86
CA CYS A 160 -0.50 -12.88 -2.28
C CYS A 160 -1.45 -11.97 -3.07
N ALA A 161 -2.34 -11.22 -2.40
CA ALA A 161 -3.18 -10.24 -3.05
C ALA A 161 -2.36 -9.04 -3.52
N ARG A 162 -2.86 -8.38 -4.57
CA ARG A 162 -2.35 -7.10 -5.03
C ARG A 162 -2.60 -6.07 -3.95
N THR A 163 -1.53 -5.60 -3.32
CA THR A 163 -1.62 -4.71 -2.17
C THR A 163 -1.26 -3.29 -2.58
N VAL A 164 -2.12 -2.33 -2.24
CA VAL A 164 -1.83 -0.90 -2.43
C VAL A 164 -1.81 -0.22 -1.05
N LEU A 165 -0.64 0.28 -0.70
CA LEU A 165 -0.39 1.04 0.51
C LEU A 165 -0.96 2.45 0.37
N ILE A 166 -1.82 2.86 1.29
CA ILE A 166 -2.47 4.18 1.30
C ILE A 166 -1.85 5.02 2.40
N GLY A 167 -1.15 6.08 2.03
CA GLY A 167 -0.66 7.10 2.95
C GLY A 167 -1.52 8.34 2.91
N HIS A 168 -1.89 8.89 4.07
CA HIS A 168 -2.54 10.20 4.15
C HIS A 168 -1.74 11.16 5.04
N SER A 169 -1.57 12.41 4.58
CA SER A 169 -0.86 13.44 5.34
C SER A 169 0.53 12.94 5.78
N GLN A 170 0.93 13.15 7.03
CA GLN A 170 2.19 12.65 7.59
C GLN A 170 2.37 11.11 7.46
N GLY A 171 1.28 10.33 7.36
CA GLY A 171 1.35 8.87 7.16
C GLY A 171 2.10 8.47 5.87
N ASN A 172 2.24 9.39 4.91
CA ASN A 172 3.06 9.18 3.72
C ASN A 172 4.56 8.97 4.02
N PHE A 173 5.10 9.48 5.13
CA PHE A 173 6.48 9.20 5.52
C PHE A 173 6.67 7.73 5.91
N TYR A 174 5.76 7.21 6.74
CA TYR A 174 5.73 5.78 7.11
C TYR A 174 5.46 4.92 5.89
N ALA A 175 4.52 5.32 5.04
CA ALA A 175 4.22 4.57 3.83
C ALA A 175 5.42 4.53 2.85
N ASN A 176 6.15 5.63 2.70
CA ASN A 176 7.41 5.65 1.93
C ASN A 176 8.45 4.69 2.52
N ALA A 177 8.67 4.72 3.83
CA ALA A 177 9.63 3.83 4.48
C ALA A 177 9.21 2.35 4.35
N LEU A 178 7.92 2.04 4.60
CA LEU A 178 7.36 0.68 4.48
C LEU A 178 7.50 0.11 3.07
N VAL A 179 7.18 0.90 2.02
CA VAL A 179 7.24 0.38 0.64
C VAL A 179 8.68 0.10 0.22
N ASN A 180 9.64 0.93 0.62
CA ASN A 180 11.06 0.70 0.31
C ASN A 180 11.60 -0.52 1.08
N GLU A 181 11.33 -0.61 2.38
CA GLU A 181 11.82 -1.70 3.21
C GLU A 181 11.22 -3.04 2.79
N MET A 182 9.89 -3.12 2.58
CA MET A 182 9.25 -4.36 2.12
C MET A 182 9.73 -4.77 0.72
N THR A 183 9.92 -3.82 -0.20
CA THR A 183 10.44 -4.14 -1.54
C THR A 183 11.81 -4.82 -1.46
N ASN A 184 12.65 -4.37 -0.52
CA ASN A 184 14.02 -4.86 -0.39
C ASN A 184 14.15 -6.14 0.46
N THR A 185 13.21 -6.41 1.37
CA THR A 185 13.34 -7.48 2.37
C THR A 185 12.31 -8.60 2.24
N TYR A 186 11.19 -8.38 1.54
CA TYR A 186 10.14 -9.38 1.45
C TYR A 186 10.43 -10.44 0.38
N THR A 187 10.30 -11.69 0.79
CA THR A 187 10.38 -12.88 -0.07
C THR A 187 9.09 -13.68 0.07
N TYR A 188 8.50 -14.05 -1.06
CA TYR A 188 7.35 -14.94 -1.15
C TYR A 188 7.70 -16.36 -0.69
N GLU A 189 6.69 -17.18 -0.38
CA GLU A 189 6.89 -18.57 0.07
C GLU A 189 7.67 -19.44 -0.93
N ASN A 190 7.55 -19.15 -2.23
CA ASN A 190 8.28 -19.85 -3.29
C ASN A 190 9.73 -19.34 -3.48
N GLY A 191 10.19 -18.40 -2.64
CA GLY A 191 11.55 -17.84 -2.70
C GLY A 191 11.72 -16.66 -3.66
N ALA A 192 10.67 -16.26 -4.40
CA ALA A 192 10.72 -15.06 -5.23
C ALA A 192 10.77 -13.78 -4.38
N ASN A 193 11.43 -12.72 -4.85
CA ASN A 193 11.50 -11.45 -4.13
C ASN A 193 10.41 -10.48 -4.59
N LEU A 194 9.91 -9.64 -3.69
CA LEU A 194 8.95 -8.59 -4.02
C LEU A 194 9.49 -7.61 -5.06
N LYS A 195 10.80 -7.30 -5.00
CA LYS A 195 11.48 -6.43 -5.96
C LYS A 195 11.38 -6.90 -7.40
N ASP A 196 11.44 -8.22 -7.63
CA ASP A 196 11.42 -8.81 -8.97
C ASP A 196 9.98 -9.03 -9.47
N TYR A 197 9.04 -9.22 -8.54
CA TYR A 197 7.63 -9.48 -8.81
C TYR A 197 6.75 -8.58 -7.91
N PRO A 198 6.64 -7.29 -8.23
CA PRO A 198 6.00 -6.34 -7.33
C PRO A 198 4.48 -6.58 -7.23
N MET A 199 4.03 -7.07 -6.08
CA MET A 199 2.62 -7.11 -5.67
C MET A 199 2.28 -6.07 -4.59
N LEU A 200 3.17 -5.09 -4.41
CA LEU A 200 3.01 -3.92 -3.56
C LEU A 200 3.13 -2.64 -4.39
N GLY A 201 2.16 -1.74 -4.27
CA GLY A 201 2.23 -0.37 -4.78
C GLY A 201 1.82 0.64 -3.72
N MET A 202 1.87 1.93 -4.04
CA MET A 202 1.57 2.99 -3.08
C MET A 202 0.72 4.13 -3.68
N MET A 203 -0.31 4.54 -2.96
CA MET A 203 -1.08 5.76 -3.25
C MET A 203 -0.92 6.75 -2.09
N GLY A 204 -0.31 7.89 -2.38
CA GLY A 204 -0.19 8.99 -1.44
C GLY A 204 -1.32 10.01 -1.59
N ILE A 205 -1.94 10.38 -0.48
CA ILE A 205 -3.00 11.39 -0.43
C ILE A 205 -2.50 12.52 0.48
N ALA A 206 -2.55 13.77 -0.01
CA ALA A 206 -2.05 14.94 0.71
C ALA A 206 -0.60 14.72 1.24
N SER A 207 0.34 14.37 0.37
CA SER A 207 1.67 13.91 0.81
C SER A 207 2.62 15.07 1.13
N PRO A 208 3.14 15.18 2.37
CA PRO A 208 4.19 16.12 2.76
C PRO A 208 5.60 15.66 2.39
N ALA A 209 5.77 14.46 1.85
CA ALA A 209 7.07 14.01 1.39
C ALA A 209 7.49 14.78 0.12
N SER A 210 8.79 14.88 -0.12
CA SER A 210 9.35 15.43 -1.36
C SER A 210 9.12 14.54 -2.58
N SER A 211 8.80 13.26 -2.34
CA SER A 211 8.48 12.27 -3.37
C SER A 211 7.53 11.20 -2.82
N VAL A 212 6.78 10.56 -3.71
CA VAL A 212 5.91 9.43 -3.34
C VAL A 212 6.62 8.12 -3.63
N GLY A 213 6.74 7.27 -2.61
CA GLY A 213 7.44 6.00 -2.66
C GLY A 213 8.97 6.09 -2.63
N GLY A 214 9.58 7.27 -2.53
CA GLY A 214 11.05 7.41 -2.46
C GLY A 214 11.80 6.77 -3.64
N GLU A 215 12.81 5.94 -3.34
CA GLU A 215 13.56 5.20 -4.35
C GLU A 215 12.68 4.19 -5.10
N PHE A 216 11.83 3.43 -4.39
CA PHE A 216 10.85 2.53 -4.99
C PHE A 216 9.99 3.26 -6.04
N GLY A 217 9.43 4.42 -5.68
CA GLY A 217 8.57 5.19 -6.58
C GLY A 217 9.33 5.75 -7.78
N SER A 218 10.58 6.17 -7.59
CA SER A 218 11.45 6.66 -8.66
C SER A 218 11.77 5.56 -9.69
N ASN A 219 12.02 4.34 -9.21
CA ASN A 219 12.29 3.18 -10.05
C ASN A 219 11.01 2.57 -10.65
N ASN A 220 9.85 2.78 -10.01
CA ASN A 220 8.57 2.18 -10.40
C ASN A 220 7.44 3.24 -10.48
N PRO A 221 7.53 4.24 -11.39
CA PRO A 221 6.54 5.32 -11.47
C PRO A 221 5.12 4.82 -11.79
N ASN A 222 5.00 3.62 -12.37
CA ASN A 222 3.71 2.97 -12.64
C ASN A 222 3.05 2.34 -11.41
N LEU A 223 3.79 2.18 -10.32
CA LEU A 223 3.34 1.55 -9.08
C LEU A 223 3.10 2.55 -7.93
N VAL A 224 3.29 3.84 -8.21
CA VAL A 224 3.01 4.92 -7.26
C VAL A 224 2.02 5.92 -7.84
N GLY A 225 1.16 6.49 -7.00
CA GLY A 225 0.23 7.55 -7.35
C GLY A 225 0.14 8.58 -6.24
N VAL A 226 -0.23 9.82 -6.59
CA VAL A 226 -0.39 10.89 -5.62
C VAL A 226 -1.55 11.79 -5.98
N LEU A 227 -2.32 12.21 -4.98
CA LEU A 227 -3.32 13.25 -5.14
C LEU A 227 -3.28 14.23 -3.97
N THR A 228 -3.17 15.52 -4.27
CA THR A 228 -3.22 16.61 -3.30
C THR A 228 -4.04 17.76 -3.88
N ASN A 229 -5.05 18.20 -3.13
CA ASN A 229 -5.91 19.31 -3.54
C ASN A 229 -5.12 20.64 -3.53
N ASP A 230 -5.45 21.53 -4.46
CA ASP A 230 -4.90 22.90 -4.52
C ASP A 230 -5.44 23.82 -3.43
N ASN A 231 -6.62 23.51 -2.87
CA ASN A 231 -7.20 24.18 -1.71
C ASN A 231 -6.89 23.50 -0.36
N ASP A 232 -5.99 22.51 -0.34
CA ASP A 232 -5.52 21.90 0.91
C ASP A 232 -4.59 22.88 1.63
N ILE A 233 -5.13 23.59 2.62
CA ILE A 233 -4.46 24.69 3.34
C ILE A 233 -3.26 24.17 4.13
N VAL A 234 -3.40 22.97 4.72
CA VAL A 234 -2.33 22.33 5.49
C VAL A 234 -1.17 22.01 4.55
N MET A 235 -1.46 21.38 3.42
CA MET A 235 -0.44 21.02 2.44
C MET A 235 0.16 22.23 1.74
N ASP A 236 -0.58 23.31 1.57
CA ASP A 236 -0.04 24.55 1.03
C ASP A 236 1.02 25.17 1.95
N ALA A 237 0.72 25.25 3.25
CA ALA A 237 1.69 25.66 4.24
C ALA A 237 2.92 24.75 4.23
N VAL A 238 2.74 23.42 4.27
CA VAL A 238 3.88 22.47 4.25
C VAL A 238 4.74 22.66 2.99
N ARG A 239 4.13 22.78 1.81
CA ARG A 239 4.86 22.97 0.53
C ARG A 239 5.69 24.25 0.53
N GLN A 240 5.12 25.37 0.96
CA GLN A 240 5.82 26.67 0.99
C GLN A 240 7.01 26.66 1.94
N LEU A 241 6.96 25.82 2.98
CA LEU A 241 7.92 25.81 4.06
C LEU A 241 9.05 24.80 3.94
N LEU A 242 8.67 23.55 3.69
CA LEU A 242 9.55 22.40 3.76
C LEU A 242 9.80 21.77 2.39
N GLY A 243 9.02 22.20 1.40
CA GLY A 243 8.88 21.48 0.13
C GLY A 243 8.05 20.21 0.33
N ALA A 244 7.21 19.91 -0.66
CA ALA A 244 6.49 18.65 -0.76
C ALA A 244 6.09 18.42 -2.22
N VAL A 245 5.54 17.24 -2.53
CA VAL A 245 4.94 16.99 -3.83
C VAL A 245 3.90 18.09 -4.15
N PRO A 246 3.90 18.67 -5.37
CA PRO A 246 2.96 19.73 -5.73
C PRO A 246 1.49 19.28 -5.62
N ALA A 247 0.61 20.23 -5.32
CA ALA A 247 -0.82 20.04 -5.55
C ALA A 247 -1.07 19.71 -7.03
N ASN A 248 -1.93 18.75 -7.28
CA ASN A 248 -2.18 18.21 -8.62
C ASN A 248 -3.66 17.96 -8.89
N TYR A 249 -4.55 18.44 -8.02
CA TYR A 249 -5.99 18.37 -8.20
C TYR A 249 -6.65 19.72 -7.90
N LYS A 250 -7.43 20.22 -8.85
CA LYS A 250 -8.20 21.45 -8.68
C LYS A 250 -9.50 21.14 -7.95
N ALA A 251 -9.52 21.37 -6.64
CA ALA A 251 -10.65 21.03 -5.79
C ALA A 251 -11.70 22.14 -5.78
N VAL A 252 -12.96 21.74 -5.57
CA VAL A 252 -14.05 22.68 -5.26
C VAL A 252 -14.14 22.80 -3.74
N GLU A 253 -14.56 23.97 -3.25
CA GLU A 253 -14.79 24.18 -1.82
C GLU A 253 -15.72 23.12 -1.23
N ASN A 254 -15.28 22.54 -0.12
CA ASN A 254 -16.01 21.51 0.59
C ASN A 254 -16.53 22.07 1.93
N LEU A 255 -17.85 22.19 2.06
CA LEU A 255 -18.46 22.73 3.28
C LEU A 255 -18.32 21.80 4.50
N LEU A 256 -18.02 20.52 4.28
CA LEU A 256 -17.78 19.55 5.36
C LEU A 256 -16.35 19.59 5.89
N ASP A 257 -15.43 20.18 5.14
CA ASP A 257 -14.04 20.37 5.54
C ASP A 257 -13.44 21.59 4.84
N ALA A 258 -13.49 22.73 5.53
CA ALA A 258 -12.96 24.00 5.04
C ALA A 258 -11.43 23.99 4.88
N THR A 259 -10.70 23.02 5.46
CA THR A 259 -9.24 22.92 5.33
C THR A 259 -8.81 22.25 4.03
N GLY A 260 -9.71 21.50 3.38
CA GLY A 260 -9.41 20.71 2.19
C GLY A 260 -8.48 19.50 2.44
N HIS A 261 -8.19 19.16 3.71
CA HIS A 261 -7.12 18.24 4.08
C HIS A 261 -7.57 16.86 4.58
N GLY A 262 -8.74 16.76 5.22
CA GLY A 262 -9.20 15.52 5.85
C GLY A 262 -9.42 14.40 4.84
N LEU A 263 -8.90 13.19 5.13
CA LEU A 263 -8.99 12.04 4.22
C LEU A 263 -10.42 11.76 3.76
N MET A 264 -11.35 11.61 4.71
CA MET A 264 -12.73 11.25 4.41
C MET A 264 -13.43 12.37 3.62
N ALA A 265 -13.59 13.55 4.22
CA ALA A 265 -14.40 14.62 3.64
C ALA A 265 -13.81 15.18 2.33
N SER A 266 -12.50 15.46 2.32
CA SER A 266 -11.85 16.20 1.23
C SER A 266 -11.34 15.32 0.10
N TYR A 267 -11.13 14.02 0.33
CA TYR A 267 -10.53 13.12 -0.66
C TYR A 267 -11.41 11.92 -1.02
N LEU A 268 -12.07 11.27 -0.06
CA LEU A 268 -12.84 10.04 -0.33
C LEU A 268 -14.33 10.28 -0.61
N HIS A 269 -14.97 11.21 0.09
CA HIS A 269 -16.40 11.52 -0.10
C HIS A 269 -16.63 12.46 -1.29
N SER A 270 -15.60 13.23 -1.68
CA SER A 270 -15.68 14.14 -2.83
C SER A 270 -15.47 13.35 -4.13
N HIS A 271 -16.53 13.21 -4.92
CA HIS A 271 -16.58 12.30 -6.08
C HIS A 271 -15.42 12.49 -7.07
N GLY A 272 -15.03 13.75 -7.33
CA GLY A 272 -13.96 14.05 -8.27
C GLY A 272 -12.59 13.54 -7.81
N GLN A 273 -12.21 13.83 -6.56
CA GLN A 273 -10.98 13.35 -5.93
C GLN A 273 -10.98 11.82 -5.83
N ALA A 274 -12.09 11.25 -5.35
CA ALA A 274 -12.26 9.81 -5.21
C ALA A 274 -12.05 9.09 -6.55
N SER A 275 -12.63 9.60 -7.64
CA SER A 275 -12.44 9.03 -8.97
C SER A 275 -10.96 9.03 -9.40
N VAL A 276 -10.23 10.14 -9.18
CA VAL A 276 -8.81 10.21 -9.57
C VAL A 276 -7.92 9.34 -8.67
N ILE A 277 -8.23 9.23 -7.38
CA ILE A 277 -7.57 8.29 -6.48
C ILE A 277 -7.80 6.85 -6.97
N ALA A 278 -9.04 6.51 -7.34
CA ALA A 278 -9.41 5.18 -7.82
C ALA A 278 -8.75 4.85 -9.17
N ASP A 279 -8.63 5.82 -10.07
CA ASP A 279 -7.92 5.64 -11.35
C ASP A 279 -6.43 5.36 -11.12
N ASN A 280 -5.81 6.08 -10.16
CA ASN A 280 -4.43 5.81 -9.77
C ASN A 280 -4.27 4.43 -9.16
N ILE A 281 -5.11 4.05 -8.20
CA ILE A 281 -5.08 2.71 -7.59
C ILE A 281 -5.28 1.63 -8.67
N SER A 282 -6.23 1.83 -9.58
CA SER A 282 -6.50 0.89 -10.67
C SER A 282 -5.33 0.73 -11.63
N ARG A 283 -4.63 1.83 -11.95
CA ARG A 283 -3.39 1.81 -12.72
C ARG A 283 -2.32 1.03 -11.97
N ILE A 284 -2.08 1.33 -10.70
CA ILE A 284 -1.10 0.63 -9.86
C ILE A 284 -1.41 -0.87 -9.86
N THR A 285 -2.63 -1.25 -9.49
CA THR A 285 -3.07 -2.65 -9.39
C THR A 285 -2.86 -3.44 -10.68
N ARG A 286 -3.12 -2.84 -11.85
CA ARG A 286 -2.90 -3.49 -13.16
C ARG A 286 -1.43 -3.66 -13.53
N ASN A 287 -0.55 -2.80 -12.98
CA ASN A 287 0.89 -2.88 -13.22
C ASN A 287 1.62 -3.76 -12.19
N LEU A 288 0.94 -4.22 -11.13
CA LEU A 288 1.49 -5.21 -10.23
C LEU A 288 1.63 -6.56 -10.93
N VAL A 289 2.77 -7.21 -10.72
CA VAL A 289 3.17 -8.45 -11.41
C VAL A 289 3.30 -9.55 -10.37
N PRO A 290 2.51 -10.64 -10.48
CA PRO A 290 2.61 -11.74 -9.54
C PRO A 290 3.93 -12.49 -9.73
N PHE A 291 4.43 -13.06 -8.63
CA PHE A 291 5.50 -14.06 -8.64
C PHE A 291 5.11 -15.27 -9.53
N PRO A 292 6.02 -16.20 -9.83
CA PRO A 292 5.67 -17.37 -10.63
C PRO A 292 4.54 -18.18 -9.98
N ILE A 293 3.39 -18.28 -10.66
CA ILE A 293 2.14 -18.85 -10.12
C ILE A 293 1.86 -20.26 -10.64
N PHE A 294 2.91 -21.03 -10.97
CA PHE A 294 2.77 -22.36 -11.56
C PHE A 294 1.85 -23.27 -10.76
N ASP A 295 1.95 -23.24 -9.43
CA ASP A 295 1.32 -24.23 -8.57
C ASP A 295 -0.20 -24.06 -8.41
N GLN A 296 -0.81 -23.05 -9.03
CA GLN A 296 -2.26 -22.79 -9.04
C GLN A 296 -3.10 -24.00 -9.44
N HIS A 297 -2.74 -24.67 -10.53
CA HIS A 297 -3.53 -25.78 -11.03
C HIS A 297 -2.62 -26.91 -11.54
N PRO A 298 -2.65 -28.10 -10.91
CA PRO A 298 -1.98 -29.26 -11.46
C PRO A 298 -2.66 -29.71 -12.75
N SER A 299 -1.87 -30.24 -13.68
CA SER A 299 -2.31 -30.70 -14.98
C SER A 299 -2.08 -32.21 -15.13
N SER A 300 -3.11 -32.92 -15.60
CA SER A 300 -3.03 -34.36 -15.92
C SER A 300 -2.34 -34.66 -17.26
N SER A 301 -1.96 -33.63 -18.03
CA SER A 301 -1.23 -33.77 -19.29
C SER A 301 0.10 -34.51 -19.13
N SER A 302 0.47 -35.30 -20.12
CA SER A 302 1.77 -35.98 -20.17
C SER A 302 2.95 -35.03 -20.43
N ALA A 303 2.69 -33.79 -20.86
CA ALA A 303 3.74 -32.81 -21.17
C ALA A 303 3.79 -31.62 -20.18
N ILE A 304 2.65 -31.30 -19.56
CA ILE A 304 2.51 -30.12 -18.68
C ILE A 304 2.17 -30.60 -17.27
N SER A 305 2.98 -30.18 -16.30
CA SER A 305 2.81 -30.54 -14.90
C SER A 305 1.84 -29.60 -14.18
N HIS A 306 1.98 -28.29 -14.37
CA HIS A 306 1.14 -27.29 -13.72
C HIS A 306 0.93 -26.05 -14.61
N ILE A 307 -0.16 -25.34 -14.35
CA ILE A 307 -0.55 -24.11 -15.02
C ILE A 307 -1.08 -23.10 -14.00
N GLY A 308 -0.83 -21.82 -14.24
CA GLY A 308 -1.38 -20.72 -13.46
C GLY A 308 -1.71 -19.53 -14.33
N TYR A 309 -2.72 -18.76 -13.95
CA TYR A 309 -3.18 -17.61 -14.70
C TYR A 309 -3.59 -16.46 -13.78
N SER A 310 -3.22 -15.26 -14.22
CA SER A 310 -3.55 -13.99 -13.60
C SER A 310 -4.40 -13.19 -14.58
N GLU A 311 -5.67 -12.98 -14.26
CA GLU A 311 -6.63 -12.25 -15.07
C GLU A 311 -6.25 -10.77 -15.17
N VAL A 312 -5.85 -10.17 -14.04
CA VAL A 312 -5.52 -8.73 -13.98
C VAL A 312 -4.27 -8.41 -14.80
N SER A 313 -3.24 -9.27 -14.77
CA SER A 313 -2.01 -9.06 -15.54
C SER A 313 -2.00 -9.76 -16.91
N LYS A 314 -3.00 -10.61 -17.22
CA LYS A 314 -3.07 -11.43 -18.45
C LYS A 314 -1.81 -12.29 -18.65
N ILE A 315 -1.35 -12.87 -17.56
CA ILE A 315 -0.13 -13.68 -17.49
C ILE A 315 -0.54 -15.15 -17.33
N LEU A 316 0.04 -16.02 -18.17
CA LEU A 316 -0.10 -17.46 -18.10
C LEU A 316 1.25 -18.10 -17.80
N ASP A 317 1.36 -18.76 -16.65
CA ASP A 317 2.54 -19.52 -16.27
C ASP A 317 2.28 -21.02 -16.56
N ILE A 318 3.24 -21.68 -17.22
CA ILE A 318 3.18 -23.11 -17.55
C ILE A 318 4.48 -23.78 -17.12
N ARG A 319 4.36 -24.81 -16.27
CA ARG A 319 5.48 -25.70 -15.93
C ARG A 319 5.37 -26.99 -16.75
N PHE A 320 6.36 -27.25 -17.59
CA PHE A 320 6.44 -28.51 -18.33
C PHE A 320 7.00 -29.63 -17.45
N ARG A 321 6.76 -30.88 -17.82
CA ARG A 321 7.39 -32.03 -17.13
C ARG A 321 8.87 -32.13 -17.47
N ASP A 322 9.20 -31.92 -18.75
CA ASP A 322 10.55 -32.11 -19.31
C ASP A 322 11.03 -30.86 -20.08
N GLY A 323 11.06 -29.69 -19.43
CA GLY A 323 11.54 -28.48 -20.12
C GLY A 323 11.48 -27.15 -19.37
N GLY A 324 11.32 -27.17 -18.04
CA GLY A 324 11.30 -25.95 -17.23
C GLY A 324 9.94 -25.24 -17.17
N GLY A 325 9.96 -24.03 -16.61
CA GLY A 325 8.80 -23.18 -16.36
C GLY A 325 8.85 -21.90 -17.17
N TYR A 326 7.73 -21.51 -17.78
CA TYR A 326 7.64 -20.34 -18.65
C TYR A 326 6.44 -19.47 -18.33
N ARG A 327 6.63 -18.17 -18.46
CA ARG A 327 5.59 -17.14 -18.42
C ARG A 327 5.26 -16.68 -19.81
N TYR A 328 3.96 -16.62 -20.14
CA TYR A 328 3.42 -16.11 -21.40
C TYR A 328 2.62 -14.84 -21.12
N ASP A 329 2.96 -13.76 -21.83
CA ASP A 329 2.37 -12.45 -21.61
C ASP A 329 1.18 -12.18 -22.52
N ASN A 330 0.28 -11.30 -22.09
CA ASN A 330 -0.89 -10.84 -22.85
C ASN A 330 -1.83 -11.97 -23.30
N VAL A 331 -1.93 -13.04 -22.52
CA VAL A 331 -2.84 -14.15 -22.78
C VAL A 331 -4.27 -13.75 -22.38
N PRO A 332 -5.25 -13.71 -23.31
CA PRO A 332 -6.61 -13.27 -22.98
C PRO A 332 -7.38 -14.30 -22.13
N LEU A 333 -8.24 -13.82 -21.24
CA LEU A 333 -9.08 -14.66 -20.38
C LEU A 333 -9.89 -15.73 -21.16
N PRO A 334 -10.51 -15.45 -22.33
CA PRO A 334 -11.20 -16.49 -23.09
C PRO A 334 -10.26 -17.62 -23.58
N LEU A 335 -9.00 -17.31 -23.89
CA LEU A 335 -8.01 -18.32 -24.25
C LEU A 335 -7.61 -19.16 -23.05
N TRP A 336 -7.41 -18.52 -21.89
CA TRP A 336 -7.17 -19.21 -20.62
C TRP A 336 -8.30 -20.18 -20.29
N ASN A 337 -9.56 -19.73 -20.29
CA ASN A 337 -10.71 -20.60 -19.99
C ASN A 337 -10.74 -21.83 -20.91
N SER A 338 -10.55 -21.60 -22.21
CA SER A 338 -10.50 -22.68 -23.20
C SER A 338 -9.31 -23.61 -23.03
N PHE A 339 -8.16 -23.09 -22.55
CA PHE A 339 -6.98 -23.89 -22.23
C PHE A 339 -7.22 -24.73 -20.98
N TYR A 340 -7.69 -24.11 -19.91
CA TYR A 340 -7.99 -24.72 -18.62
C TYR A 340 -9.02 -25.86 -18.73
N ASP A 341 -10.06 -25.67 -19.54
CA ASP A 341 -11.11 -26.69 -19.76
C ASP A 341 -10.72 -27.76 -20.80
N SER A 342 -9.55 -27.64 -21.43
CA SER A 342 -9.17 -28.57 -22.50
C SER A 342 -8.83 -29.95 -21.99
N THR A 343 -9.30 -30.99 -22.69
CA THR A 343 -9.01 -32.40 -22.34
C THR A 343 -7.54 -32.79 -22.56
N SER A 344 -6.77 -31.95 -23.26
CA SER A 344 -5.34 -32.15 -23.50
C SER A 344 -4.61 -30.81 -23.55
N HIS A 345 -4.14 -30.35 -22.39
CA HIS A 345 -3.36 -29.10 -22.28
C HIS A 345 -2.18 -29.08 -23.26
N GLY A 346 -1.45 -30.19 -23.42
CA GLY A 346 -0.30 -30.23 -24.33
C GLY A 346 -0.67 -29.97 -25.80
N SER A 347 -1.75 -30.61 -26.27
CA SER A 347 -2.24 -30.42 -27.64
C SER A 347 -2.78 -29.00 -27.85
N TYR A 348 -3.56 -28.49 -26.89
CA TYR A 348 -4.08 -27.13 -26.93
C TYR A 348 -2.97 -26.09 -26.96
N PHE A 349 -1.97 -26.24 -26.08
CA PHE A 349 -0.79 -25.39 -26.02
C PHE A 349 -0.07 -25.33 -27.37
N ASN A 350 0.24 -26.49 -27.96
CA ASN A 350 0.93 -26.56 -29.25
C ASN A 350 0.14 -25.87 -30.37
N LYS A 351 -1.19 -25.98 -30.37
CA LYS A 351 -2.05 -25.40 -31.40
C LYS A 351 -2.29 -23.90 -31.22
N ASN A 352 -2.45 -23.44 -29.98
CA ASN A 352 -3.04 -22.14 -29.69
C ASN A 352 -2.11 -21.16 -28.97
N ILE A 353 -1.04 -21.62 -28.31
CA ILE A 353 -0.19 -20.77 -27.48
C ILE A 353 1.26 -20.77 -28.01
N ARG A 354 1.82 -21.95 -28.31
CA ARG A 354 3.21 -22.10 -28.76
C ARG A 354 3.49 -21.21 -29.99
N GLY A 355 4.47 -20.32 -29.86
CA GLY A 355 4.90 -19.42 -30.93
C GLY A 355 3.93 -18.29 -31.26
N LYS A 356 2.85 -18.10 -30.48
CA LYS A 356 1.86 -17.02 -30.69
C LYS A 356 1.89 -15.93 -29.63
N TYR A 357 2.51 -16.20 -28.49
CA TYR A 357 2.64 -15.27 -27.36
C TYR A 357 4.11 -15.11 -27.00
N THR A 358 4.50 -13.88 -26.63
CA THR A 358 5.81 -13.61 -26.04
C THR A 358 5.92 -14.36 -24.74
N PHE A 359 7.11 -14.91 -24.47
CA PHE A 359 7.35 -15.68 -23.27
C PHE A 359 8.75 -15.45 -22.69
N THR A 360 8.86 -15.71 -21.40
CA THR A 360 10.12 -15.70 -20.64
C THR A 360 10.27 -17.03 -19.91
N GLN A 361 11.47 -17.61 -19.93
CA GLN A 361 11.78 -18.79 -19.11
C GLN A 361 12.06 -18.34 -17.68
N LEU A 362 11.33 -18.91 -16.72
CA LEU A 362 11.44 -18.60 -15.29
C LEU A 362 12.20 -19.70 -14.53
N GLU A 363 12.09 -20.96 -14.98
CA GLU A 363 12.78 -22.11 -14.40
C GLU A 363 13.49 -22.90 -15.53
N PRO A 364 14.74 -23.36 -15.32
CA PRO A 364 15.54 -24.05 -16.33
C PRO A 364 15.00 -25.43 -16.74
#